data_AF-A0A093Y7S5-F1
#
_entry.id   AF-A0A093Y7S5-F1
#
_cell.length_a   1.000
_cell.length_b   1.000
_cell.length_c   1.000
_cell.angle_alpha   90.00
_cell.angle_beta   90.00
_cell.angle_gamma   90.00
#
_symmetry.space_group_name_H-M   'P 1'
#
loop_
_entity.id
_entity.type
_entity.pdbx_description
1 polymer ?
#
loop_
_entity_poly.entity_id
_entity_poly.type
_entity_poly.pdbx_seq_one_letter_code
_entity_poly.pdbx_strand_id
1 'polypeptide(L)'
;MNPKRPAVLSVWQAVLSCRRCNTPFLSIDLKRFSSSKRWQSRQRSDMFTREAVVRGLKSRAAFKLLEIDEQYRIFRSGQTVVDLGYAPGSWSQVAVTRTKPNGRVLGVDIIPAQPPKGVSTIQGNFLSPNIQEYVLEFVRDPNRGRPRLPAPPVDEAEHLTADNDATILRESSAAGNDKGKEENGKQKERTVDVVLSDMMMNTSGIAFRDHAGSMDLCRAALQFSFNVLKAGGHFVCKFYQGPEDKLFEKQLKALFEKVHRLKPESSRSV
;
A
#
# COMPACT_ATOMS: atom_id res chain seq x y z
N MET A 1 3.08 4.38 29.80
CA MET A 1 3.72 4.99 28.61
C MET A 1 3.46 4.08 27.41
N ASN A 2 3.03 4.61 26.26
CA ASN A 2 2.87 3.78 25.04
C ASN A 2 4.24 3.57 24.35
N PRO A 3 4.57 2.34 23.90
CA PRO A 3 5.80 2.08 23.15
C PRO A 3 5.75 2.71 21.75
N LYS A 4 6.91 3.21 21.29
CA LYS A 4 7.13 3.76 19.93
C LYS A 4 7.37 2.61 18.92
N ARG A 5 7.29 2.83 17.59
CA ARG A 5 7.15 1.76 16.54
C ARG A 5 8.14 1.82 15.34
N PRO A 6 8.50 0.76 14.61
CA PRO A 6 9.49 0.84 13.51
C PRO A 6 8.95 1.21 12.10
N ALA A 7 9.30 2.38 11.55
CA ALA A 7 9.04 2.76 10.14
C ALA A 7 10.30 2.83 9.26
N VAL A 8 10.08 2.72 7.94
CA VAL A 8 11.12 2.78 6.91
C VAL A 8 10.64 3.70 5.78
N LEU A 9 11.28 4.87 5.60
CA LEU A 9 11.08 5.62 4.36
C LEU A 9 11.96 5.01 3.26
N SER A 10 11.38 4.80 2.08
CA SER A 10 12.16 4.73 0.85
C SER A 10 12.11 6.09 0.16
N VAL A 11 13.26 6.59 -0.29
CA VAL A 11 13.40 7.99 -0.72
C VAL A 11 14.10 8.09 -2.07
N TRP A 12 13.45 8.79 -3.01
CA TRP A 12 13.78 8.71 -4.43
C TRP A 12 14.39 10.02 -4.92
N GLN A 13 15.69 9.97 -5.17
CA GLN A 13 16.47 11.10 -5.68
C GLN A 13 16.18 11.36 -7.16
N ALA A 14 15.76 12.58 -7.47
CA ALA A 14 15.94 13.18 -8.79
C ALA A 14 16.79 14.44 -8.60
N VAL A 15 18.10 14.34 -8.86
CA VAL A 15 19.02 15.49 -8.80
C VAL A 15 19.57 15.70 -10.20
N LEU A 16 18.89 16.55 -10.96
CA LEU A 16 19.46 17.17 -12.15
C LEU A 16 20.41 18.28 -11.69
N SER A 17 21.71 17.96 -11.64
CA SER A 17 22.76 18.97 -11.48
C SER A 17 22.91 19.76 -12.79
N CYS A 18 22.22 20.91 -12.87
CA CYS A 18 22.41 21.83 -13.98
C CYS A 18 23.74 22.58 -13.82
N ARG A 19 24.77 22.20 -14.59
CA ARG A 19 25.98 23.00 -14.73
C ARG A 19 25.70 24.20 -15.64
N ARG A 20 26.13 25.39 -15.21
CA ARG A 20 26.14 26.60 -16.04
C ARG A 20 26.89 26.34 -17.34
N CYS A 21 26.21 26.45 -18.48
CA CYS A 21 26.81 26.69 -19.79
C CYS A 21 26.11 27.89 -20.42
N ASN A 22 26.89 28.90 -20.81
CA ASN A 22 26.41 30.18 -21.34
C ASN A 22 26.52 30.15 -22.87
N THR A 23 25.40 30.09 -23.60
CA THR A 23 25.34 30.31 -25.06
C THR A 23 23.96 30.89 -25.45
N PRO A 24 23.88 31.71 -26.51
CA PRO A 24 22.71 32.53 -26.79
C PRO A 24 21.60 31.82 -27.57
N PHE A 25 20.44 32.48 -27.49
CA PHE A 25 19.17 32.31 -28.19
C PHE A 25 19.24 31.79 -29.64
N LEU A 26 18.45 30.75 -29.97
CA LEU A 26 17.93 30.54 -31.33
C LEU A 26 16.58 29.81 -31.32
N SER A 27 15.80 29.98 -32.38
CA SER A 27 14.33 29.89 -32.36
C SER A 27 13.70 28.49 -32.46
N ILE A 28 12.51 28.42 -31.86
CA ILE A 28 11.37 27.47 -32.02
C ILE A 28 11.48 26.40 -33.12
N ASP A 29 11.29 25.13 -32.73
CA ASP A 29 10.55 24.14 -33.53
C ASP A 29 9.84 23.11 -32.61
N LEU A 30 8.53 23.24 -32.41
CA LEU A 30 7.76 22.47 -31.40
C LEU A 30 7.35 21.07 -31.90
N LYS A 31 8.33 20.21 -32.19
CA LYS A 31 8.08 18.82 -32.56
C LYS A 31 7.64 18.00 -31.33
N ARG A 32 6.37 17.58 -31.31
CA ARG A 32 5.80 16.63 -30.33
C ARG A 32 6.47 15.25 -30.44
N PHE A 33 7.63 15.07 -29.82
CA PHE A 33 8.27 13.76 -29.73
C PHE A 33 7.49 12.83 -28.79
N SER A 34 6.91 11.77 -29.37
CA SER A 34 6.24 10.69 -28.63
C SER A 34 7.20 10.04 -27.63
N SER A 35 7.03 10.35 -26.35
CA SER A 35 7.83 9.83 -25.22
C SER A 35 7.71 8.31 -25.07
N SER A 36 6.65 7.70 -25.60
CA SER A 36 6.32 6.28 -25.48
C SER A 36 7.45 5.36 -26.01
N LYS A 37 8.00 5.62 -27.20
CA LYS A 37 9.03 4.74 -27.80
C LYS A 37 10.35 4.74 -27.03
N ARG A 38 10.79 5.90 -26.52
CA ARG A 38 12.08 6.05 -25.80
C ARG A 38 11.99 5.63 -24.32
N TRP A 39 10.81 5.70 -23.71
CA TRP A 39 10.54 5.08 -22.42
C TRP A 39 10.53 3.54 -22.52
N GLN A 40 9.88 2.99 -23.54
CA GLN A 40 9.84 1.54 -23.78
C GLN A 40 11.23 0.94 -24.07
N SER A 41 12.10 1.60 -24.84
CA SER A 41 13.43 1.05 -25.13
C SER A 41 14.31 0.92 -23.88
N ARG A 42 14.25 1.92 -22.97
CA ARG A 42 14.94 1.89 -21.68
C ARG A 42 14.46 0.78 -20.74
N GLN A 43 13.22 0.28 -20.88
CA GLN A 43 12.74 -0.89 -20.13
C GLN A 43 13.42 -2.18 -20.64
N ARG A 44 13.60 -2.33 -21.97
CA ARG A 44 14.10 -3.58 -22.58
C ARG A 44 15.60 -3.84 -22.35
N SER A 45 16.38 -2.79 -22.05
CA SER A 45 17.82 -2.87 -21.75
C SER A 45 18.14 -3.02 -20.25
N ASP A 46 17.13 -2.96 -19.38
CA ASP A 46 17.32 -2.93 -17.94
C ASP A 46 17.36 -4.33 -17.32
N MET A 47 18.43 -4.63 -16.57
CA MET A 47 18.66 -5.92 -15.92
C MET A 47 17.47 -6.36 -15.05
N PHE A 48 16.95 -5.46 -14.21
CA PHE A 48 15.82 -5.75 -13.33
C PHE A 48 14.50 -6.02 -14.08
N THR A 49 14.34 -5.48 -15.30
CA THR A 49 13.17 -5.78 -16.13
C THR A 49 13.26 -7.19 -16.72
N ARG A 50 14.46 -7.63 -17.13
CA ARG A 50 14.70 -9.02 -17.58
C ARG A 50 14.54 -10.00 -16.42
N GLU A 51 15.15 -9.69 -15.28
CA GLU A 51 15.10 -10.52 -14.07
C GLU A 51 13.67 -10.64 -13.52
N ALA A 52 12.85 -9.59 -13.64
CA ALA A 52 11.42 -9.66 -13.29
C ALA A 52 10.69 -10.72 -14.12
N VAL A 53 10.93 -10.78 -15.43
CA VAL A 53 10.34 -11.78 -16.33
C VAL A 53 10.81 -13.18 -15.97
N VAL A 54 12.12 -13.37 -15.77
CA VAL A 54 12.70 -14.68 -15.37
C VAL A 54 12.11 -15.18 -14.06
N ARG A 55 11.91 -14.31 -13.06
CA ARG A 55 11.31 -14.66 -11.76
C ARG A 55 9.77 -14.67 -11.74
N GLY A 56 9.10 -14.46 -12.88
CA GLY A 56 7.63 -14.40 -12.95
C GLY A 56 7.01 -13.25 -12.14
N LEU A 57 7.75 -12.17 -11.91
CA LEU A 57 7.33 -10.99 -11.15
C LEU A 57 6.55 -10.02 -12.05
N LYS A 58 5.43 -9.48 -11.54
CA LYS A 58 4.56 -8.54 -12.28
C LYS A 58 5.27 -7.28 -12.79
N SER A 59 6.36 -6.84 -12.16
CA SER A 59 7.21 -5.74 -12.62
C SER A 59 8.57 -5.70 -11.90
N ARG A 60 9.54 -4.93 -12.44
CA ARG A 60 10.82 -4.64 -11.78
C ARG A 60 10.69 -3.93 -10.41
N ALA A 61 9.53 -3.36 -10.08
CA ALA A 61 9.34 -2.70 -8.78
C ALA A 61 9.36 -3.68 -7.61
N ALA A 62 9.14 -4.98 -7.85
CA ALA A 62 9.27 -6.03 -6.85
C ALA A 62 10.65 -6.07 -6.18
N PHE A 63 11.74 -5.83 -6.93
CA PHE A 63 13.11 -5.84 -6.38
C PHE A 63 13.30 -4.80 -5.28
N LYS A 64 12.71 -3.60 -5.43
CA LYS A 64 12.75 -2.55 -4.40
C LYS A 64 12.24 -3.05 -3.05
N LEU A 65 11.13 -3.77 -3.05
CA LEU A 65 10.50 -4.28 -1.84
C LEU A 65 11.24 -5.51 -1.29
N LEU A 66 11.82 -6.34 -2.16
CA LEU A 66 12.70 -7.44 -1.76
C LEU A 66 13.96 -6.92 -1.05
N GLU A 67 14.60 -5.86 -1.57
CA GLU A 67 15.76 -5.20 -0.95
C GLU A 67 15.40 -4.53 0.40
N ILE A 68 14.25 -3.83 0.46
CA ILE A 68 13.74 -3.24 1.71
C ILE A 68 13.51 -4.33 2.78
N ASP A 69 12.89 -5.45 2.41
CA ASP A 69 12.61 -6.54 3.36
C ASP A 69 13.85 -7.35 3.74
N GLU A 70 14.84 -7.46 2.84
CA GLU A 70 16.14 -8.06 3.16
C GLU A 70 16.90 -7.24 4.21
N GLN A 71 16.91 -5.90 4.07
CA GLN A 71 17.58 -5.01 5.02
C GLN A 71 16.82 -4.83 6.35
N TYR A 72 15.50 -4.70 6.31
CA TYR A 72 14.70 -4.28 7.48
C TYR A 72 13.75 -5.35 8.03
N ARG A 73 13.58 -6.49 7.35
CA ARG A 73 12.73 -7.63 7.78
C ARG A 73 11.33 -7.19 8.20
N ILE A 74 10.67 -6.46 7.31
CA ILE A 74 9.34 -5.88 7.53
C ILE A 74 8.22 -6.94 7.47
N PHE A 75 8.44 -8.05 6.78
CA PHE A 75 7.47 -9.14 6.66
C PHE A 75 7.75 -10.32 7.61
N ARG A 76 6.65 -10.93 8.08
CA ARG A 76 6.62 -12.18 8.84
C ARG A 76 5.42 -13.03 8.41
N SER A 77 5.50 -14.33 8.63
CA SER A 77 4.38 -15.26 8.43
C SER A 77 3.11 -14.79 9.14
N GLY A 78 1.94 -14.98 8.50
CA GLY A 78 0.62 -14.72 9.09
C GLY A 78 0.17 -13.25 9.12
N GLN A 79 1.04 -12.30 8.74
CA GLN A 79 0.74 -10.87 8.78
C GLN A 79 -0.36 -10.42 7.80
N THR A 80 -1.04 -9.35 8.18
CA THR A 80 -1.97 -8.59 7.33
C THR A 80 -1.25 -7.39 6.72
N VAL A 81 -1.23 -7.31 5.39
CA VAL A 81 -0.58 -6.24 4.62
C VAL A 81 -1.60 -5.46 3.80
N VAL A 82 -1.47 -4.13 3.78
CA VAL A 82 -2.19 -3.26 2.84
C VAL A 82 -1.18 -2.65 1.87
N ASP A 83 -1.47 -2.71 0.57
CA ASP A 83 -0.64 -2.21 -0.52
C ASP A 83 -1.39 -1.10 -1.27
N LEU A 84 -0.98 0.16 -1.07
CA LEU A 84 -1.62 1.35 -1.61
C LEU A 84 -0.93 1.78 -2.92
N GLY A 85 -1.72 1.92 -4.00
CA GLY A 85 -1.17 2.06 -5.35
C GLY A 85 -0.59 0.72 -5.84
N TYR A 86 -1.35 -0.36 -5.63
CA TYR A 86 -0.83 -1.72 -5.78
C TYR A 86 -0.52 -2.11 -7.24
N ALA A 87 -1.15 -1.47 -8.24
CA ALA A 87 -1.06 -1.90 -9.64
C ALA A 87 0.36 -1.72 -10.21
N PRO A 88 0.93 -2.71 -10.93
CA PRO A 88 0.30 -3.92 -11.50
C PRO A 88 0.34 -5.17 -10.59
N GLY A 89 0.62 -5.00 -9.29
CA GLY A 89 0.60 -6.07 -8.29
C GLY A 89 1.95 -6.62 -7.87
N SER A 90 3.07 -6.00 -8.27
CA SER A 90 4.41 -6.50 -7.97
C SER A 90 4.80 -6.46 -6.49
N TRP A 91 4.33 -5.46 -5.73
CA TRP A 91 4.57 -5.39 -4.29
C TRP A 91 3.68 -6.38 -3.53
N SER A 92 2.38 -6.38 -3.83
CA SER A 92 1.43 -7.39 -3.36
C SER A 92 1.90 -8.84 -3.62
N GLN A 93 2.49 -9.14 -4.77
CA GLN A 93 3.05 -10.48 -5.08
C GLN A 93 4.20 -10.88 -4.14
N VAL A 94 5.09 -9.94 -3.83
CA VAL A 94 6.18 -10.14 -2.86
C VAL A 94 5.60 -10.30 -1.46
N ALA A 95 4.66 -9.44 -1.05
CA ALA A 95 4.01 -9.48 0.26
C ALA A 95 3.28 -10.81 0.50
N VAL A 96 2.51 -11.33 -0.47
CA VAL A 96 1.87 -12.66 -0.36
C VAL A 96 2.91 -13.77 -0.18
N THR A 97 4.06 -13.65 -0.85
CA THR A 97 5.12 -14.66 -0.75
C THR A 97 5.82 -14.61 0.61
N ARG A 98 6.13 -13.41 1.11
CA ARG A 98 6.87 -13.19 2.37
C ARG A 98 6.01 -13.39 3.64
N THR A 99 4.69 -13.36 3.53
CA THR A 99 3.75 -13.52 4.67
C THR A 99 3.11 -14.91 4.78
N LYS A 100 3.55 -15.89 3.98
CA LYS A 100 3.12 -17.29 4.12
C LYS A 100 3.72 -17.97 5.37
N PRO A 101 3.05 -18.99 5.91
CA PRO A 101 1.64 -19.35 5.70
C PRO A 101 0.65 -18.32 6.30
N ASN A 102 -0.63 -18.41 5.90
CA ASN A 102 -1.78 -17.71 6.48
C ASN A 102 -1.78 -16.16 6.44
N GLY A 103 -0.77 -15.52 5.83
CA GLY A 103 -0.76 -14.10 5.54
C GLY A 103 -1.88 -13.66 4.60
N ARG A 104 -2.21 -12.37 4.65
CA ARG A 104 -3.27 -11.74 3.86
C ARG A 104 -2.77 -10.42 3.29
N VAL A 105 -3.05 -10.17 2.02
CA VAL A 105 -2.69 -8.93 1.34
C VAL A 105 -3.94 -8.29 0.71
N LEU A 106 -4.13 -7.00 0.98
CA LEU A 106 -5.13 -6.16 0.34
C LEU A 106 -4.44 -5.11 -0.54
N GLY A 107 -4.64 -5.19 -1.85
CA GLY A 107 -4.26 -4.14 -2.80
C GLY A 107 -5.36 -3.09 -2.97
N VAL A 108 -4.99 -1.81 -3.01
CA VAL A 108 -5.90 -0.70 -3.32
C VAL A 108 -5.30 0.12 -4.45
N ASP A 109 -6.04 0.33 -5.53
CA ASP A 109 -5.61 1.18 -6.66
C ASP A 109 -6.81 1.78 -7.40
N ILE A 110 -6.61 2.92 -8.06
CA ILE A 110 -7.58 3.51 -8.98
C ILE A 110 -7.58 2.77 -10.34
N ILE A 111 -6.43 2.23 -10.74
CA ILE A 111 -6.22 1.49 -11.99
C ILE A 111 -6.74 0.06 -11.81
N PRO A 112 -7.65 -0.43 -12.69
CA PRO A 112 -8.04 -1.83 -12.69
C PRO A 112 -6.85 -2.70 -13.13
N ALA A 113 -6.52 -3.70 -12.32
CA ALA A 113 -5.45 -4.67 -12.61
C ALA A 113 -5.88 -6.07 -12.15
N GLN A 114 -5.38 -7.11 -12.83
CA GLN A 114 -5.63 -8.49 -12.44
C GLN A 114 -4.76 -8.85 -11.21
N PRO A 115 -5.37 -9.17 -10.05
CA PRO A 115 -4.62 -9.42 -8.82
C PRO A 115 -3.70 -10.65 -8.94
N PRO A 116 -2.52 -10.65 -8.31
CA PRO A 116 -1.76 -11.86 -8.04
C PRO A 116 -2.57 -12.85 -7.20
N LYS A 117 -2.34 -14.17 -7.38
CA LYS A 117 -3.04 -15.22 -6.63
C LYS A 117 -2.85 -15.04 -5.13
N GLY A 118 -3.95 -14.94 -4.38
CA GLY A 118 -3.95 -14.71 -2.93
C GLY A 118 -4.01 -13.24 -2.49
N VAL A 119 -4.06 -12.29 -3.42
CA VAL A 119 -4.29 -10.87 -3.12
C VAL A 119 -5.77 -10.56 -3.22
N SER A 120 -6.34 -9.96 -2.17
CA SER A 120 -7.66 -9.31 -2.25
C SER A 120 -7.49 -7.89 -2.78
N THR A 121 -8.45 -7.35 -3.53
CA THR A 121 -8.32 -5.99 -4.10
C THR A 121 -9.57 -5.15 -3.97
N ILE A 122 -9.37 -3.85 -3.74
CA ILE A 122 -10.39 -2.81 -3.85
C ILE A 122 -9.95 -1.84 -4.95
N GLN A 123 -10.80 -1.65 -5.97
CA GLN A 123 -10.57 -0.59 -6.95
C GLN A 123 -11.23 0.70 -6.47
N GLY A 124 -10.47 1.80 -6.44
CA GLY A 124 -10.98 3.11 -6.05
C GLY A 124 -9.88 4.14 -5.82
N ASN A 125 -10.26 5.43 -5.82
CA ASN A 125 -9.36 6.50 -5.41
C ASN A 125 -9.15 6.44 -3.90
N PHE A 126 -7.95 6.06 -3.45
CA PHE A 126 -7.60 5.99 -2.03
C PHE A 126 -7.69 7.34 -1.29
N LEU A 127 -7.68 8.47 -1.99
CA LEU A 127 -7.92 9.79 -1.37
C LEU A 127 -9.40 10.05 -1.07
N SER A 128 -10.33 9.21 -1.54
CA SER A 128 -11.76 9.30 -1.20
C SER A 128 -12.03 8.75 0.20
N PRO A 129 -12.72 9.50 1.09
CA PRO A 129 -13.09 9.01 2.42
C PRO A 129 -13.84 7.68 2.39
N ASN A 130 -14.78 7.50 1.47
CA ASN A 130 -15.58 6.28 1.32
C ASN A 130 -14.70 5.05 1.00
N ILE A 131 -13.63 5.23 0.21
CA ILE A 131 -12.67 4.16 -0.09
C ILE A 131 -11.80 3.86 1.14
N GLN A 132 -11.35 4.88 1.88
CA GLN A 132 -10.59 4.67 3.12
C GLN A 132 -11.42 3.95 4.19
N GLU A 133 -12.71 4.29 4.32
CA GLU A 133 -13.66 3.63 5.20
C GLU A 133 -13.89 2.17 4.79
N TYR A 134 -14.17 1.90 3.51
CA TYR A 134 -14.34 0.53 3.02
C TYR A 134 -13.08 -0.33 3.20
N VAL A 135 -11.89 0.25 3.00
CA VAL A 135 -10.60 -0.41 3.30
C VAL A 135 -10.45 -0.68 4.81
N LEU A 136 -10.84 0.27 5.66
CA LEU A 136 -10.86 0.13 7.13
C LEU A 136 -11.78 -1.00 7.59
N GLU A 137 -13.01 -1.06 7.09
CA GLU A 137 -13.95 -2.15 7.36
C GLU A 137 -13.42 -3.49 6.86
N PHE A 138 -12.87 -3.52 5.64
CA PHE A 138 -12.29 -4.73 5.07
C PHE A 138 -11.22 -5.32 6.00
N VAL A 139 -10.26 -4.51 6.47
CA VAL A 139 -9.17 -5.02 7.33
C VAL A 139 -9.59 -5.28 8.77
N ARG A 140 -10.69 -4.69 9.27
CA ARG A 140 -11.21 -4.97 10.63
C ARG A 140 -11.76 -6.38 10.78
N ASP A 141 -12.39 -6.94 9.75
CA ASP A 141 -12.72 -8.37 9.73
C ASP A 141 -11.41 -9.19 9.65
N PRO A 142 -11.06 -9.99 10.67
CA PRO A 142 -9.80 -10.74 10.68
C PRO A 142 -9.80 -11.96 9.75
N ASN A 143 -10.98 -12.45 9.35
CA ASN A 143 -11.18 -13.68 8.59
C ASN A 143 -11.30 -13.41 7.07
N ARG A 144 -11.92 -12.30 6.68
CA ARG A 144 -12.03 -11.86 5.28
C ARG A 144 -10.66 -11.90 4.60
N GLY A 145 -10.58 -12.36 3.36
CA GLY A 145 -9.34 -12.34 2.56
C GLY A 145 -8.15 -13.16 3.08
N ARG A 146 -8.23 -13.88 4.21
CA ARG A 146 -7.24 -14.90 4.57
C ARG A 146 -7.47 -16.17 3.74
N PRO A 147 -6.42 -16.93 3.40
CA PRO A 147 -6.60 -18.29 2.90
C PRO A 147 -7.38 -19.11 3.91
N ARG A 148 -8.51 -19.71 3.51
CA ARG A 148 -9.13 -20.76 4.32
C ARG A 148 -8.19 -21.96 4.31
N LEU A 149 -7.82 -22.46 5.49
CA LEU A 149 -7.31 -23.82 5.58
C LEU A 149 -8.39 -24.77 5.07
N PRO A 150 -8.04 -25.90 4.44
CA PRO A 150 -8.98 -27.01 4.32
C PRO A 150 -9.55 -27.28 5.71
N ALA A 151 -10.86 -27.50 5.82
CA ALA A 151 -11.40 -28.06 7.05
C ALA A 151 -10.65 -29.39 7.31
N PRO A 152 -10.35 -29.73 8.59
CA PRO A 152 -10.00 -31.11 8.88
C PRO A 152 -11.10 -32.03 8.32
N PRO A 153 -10.77 -33.26 7.90
CA PRO A 153 -11.79 -34.21 7.47
C PRO A 153 -12.88 -34.27 8.53
N VAL A 154 -14.11 -33.93 8.15
CA VAL A 154 -15.26 -34.17 9.00
C VAL A 154 -15.54 -35.67 8.91
N ASP A 155 -15.37 -36.37 10.04
CA ASP A 155 -15.79 -37.76 10.13
C ASP A 155 -17.31 -37.80 9.91
N GLU A 156 -17.76 -38.40 8.80
CA GLU A 156 -19.18 -38.45 8.43
C GLU A 156 -19.94 -39.47 9.28
N ALA A 157 -20.17 -39.14 10.56
CA ALA A 157 -21.05 -39.90 11.45
C ALA A 157 -21.52 -39.08 12.66
N GLU A 158 -22.54 -38.23 12.51
CA GLU A 158 -23.65 -37.96 13.46
C GLU A 158 -24.79 -37.28 12.66
N HIS A 159 -25.56 -38.05 11.90
CA HIS A 159 -26.92 -38.53 12.24
C HIS A 159 -28.00 -37.45 12.42
N LEU A 160 -29.08 -37.61 11.64
CA LEU A 160 -30.25 -36.73 11.59
C LEU A 160 -31.12 -36.89 12.85
N THR A 161 -31.48 -35.77 13.47
CA THR A 161 -32.79 -35.64 14.12
C THR A 161 -33.44 -34.33 13.66
N ALA A 162 -34.47 -34.47 12.83
CA ALA A 162 -35.44 -33.41 12.62
C ALA A 162 -36.50 -33.52 13.72
N ASP A 163 -36.90 -32.39 14.33
CA ASP A 163 -38.30 -32.08 14.64
C ASP A 163 -38.44 -30.72 15.35
N ASN A 164 -39.23 -29.82 14.74
CA ASN A 164 -40.09 -28.76 15.34
C ASN A 164 -39.40 -27.67 16.23
N ASP A 165 -39.91 -26.44 16.40
CA ASP A 165 -41.31 -25.97 16.38
C ASP A 165 -41.48 -24.45 16.09
N ALA A 166 -42.71 -24.08 15.72
CA ALA A 166 -43.46 -22.82 15.79
C ALA A 166 -42.80 -21.41 15.92
N THR A 167 -43.13 -20.56 14.92
CA THR A 167 -44.00 -19.36 15.03
C THR A 167 -43.70 -18.24 16.06
N ILE A 168 -43.59 -16.98 15.57
CA ILE A 168 -44.46 -15.84 15.95
C ILE A 168 -44.17 -14.61 15.07
N LEU A 169 -45.22 -14.03 14.49
CA LEU A 169 -45.22 -12.71 13.85
C LEU A 169 -45.51 -11.61 14.89
N ARG A 170 -44.83 -10.46 14.79
CA ARG A 170 -45.39 -9.18 15.27
C ARG A 170 -44.68 -7.97 14.64
N GLU A 171 -45.38 -7.27 13.75
CA GLU A 171 -45.12 -5.86 13.52
C GLU A 171 -45.66 -5.05 14.71
N SER A 172 -44.94 -4.00 15.11
CA SER A 172 -45.50 -2.90 15.89
C SER A 172 -44.69 -1.63 15.65
N SER A 173 -45.40 -0.58 15.28
CA SER A 173 -44.90 0.67 14.74
C SER A 173 -44.41 1.68 15.80
N ALA A 174 -43.59 2.61 15.32
CA ALA A 174 -43.42 3.99 15.79
C ALA A 174 -43.18 4.28 17.29
N ALA A 175 -41.95 4.70 17.62
CA ALA A 175 -41.69 5.92 18.39
C ALA A 175 -40.21 6.31 18.25
N GLY A 176 -39.93 7.60 18.06
CA GLY A 176 -38.56 8.09 17.95
C GLY A 176 -37.82 8.07 19.29
N ASN A 177 -36.51 7.84 19.25
CA ASN A 177 -35.62 8.30 20.31
C ASN A 177 -34.26 8.61 19.70
N ASP A 178 -34.05 9.89 19.35
CA ASP A 178 -32.73 10.42 19.02
C ASP A 178 -31.87 10.38 20.29
N LYS A 179 -31.23 9.23 20.50
CA LYS A 179 -30.18 9.07 21.49
C LYS A 179 -28.86 9.08 20.78
N GLY A 180 -28.26 10.27 20.71
CA GLY A 180 -26.83 10.43 20.51
C GLY A 180 -26.10 9.49 21.47
N LYS A 181 -25.58 8.39 20.96
CA LYS A 181 -24.79 7.45 21.74
C LYS A 181 -23.43 8.09 21.95
N GLU A 182 -23.14 8.45 23.20
CA GLU A 182 -21.77 8.68 23.64
C GLU A 182 -20.93 7.47 23.22
N GLU A 183 -20.01 7.66 22.26
CA GLU A 183 -19.04 6.64 21.86
C GLU A 183 -18.03 6.44 23.00
N ASN A 184 -18.45 5.69 24.02
CA ASN A 184 -17.61 5.34 25.15
C ASN A 184 -16.37 4.61 24.63
N GLY A 185 -15.19 5.15 24.94
CA GLY A 185 -13.98 5.13 24.10
C GLY A 185 -13.28 3.78 23.92
N LYS A 186 -13.96 2.81 23.31
CA LYS A 186 -13.38 1.53 22.89
C LYS A 186 -12.36 1.82 21.78
N GLN A 187 -11.07 1.74 22.10
CA GLN A 187 -10.01 1.95 21.11
C GLN A 187 -10.25 1.05 19.90
N LYS A 188 -10.47 1.65 18.72
CA LYS A 188 -10.71 0.94 17.46
C LYS A 188 -9.56 -0.05 17.23
N GLU A 189 -9.90 -1.33 17.17
CA GLU A 189 -8.92 -2.41 17.07
C GLU A 189 -8.09 -2.26 15.79
N ARG A 190 -6.76 -2.40 15.92
CA ARG A 190 -5.81 -2.23 14.83
C ARG A 190 -5.35 -3.60 14.36
N THR A 191 -5.62 -3.93 13.11
CA THR A 191 -5.48 -5.30 12.58
C THR A 191 -4.38 -5.47 11.53
N VAL A 192 -3.79 -4.37 11.05
CA VAL A 192 -2.77 -4.37 9.98
C VAL A 192 -1.37 -4.39 10.58
N ASP A 193 -0.49 -5.22 10.01
CA ASP A 193 0.91 -5.37 10.43
C ASP A 193 1.86 -4.54 9.56
N VAL A 194 1.56 -4.40 8.27
CA VAL A 194 2.37 -3.61 7.32
C VAL A 194 1.47 -2.80 6.39
N VAL A 195 1.76 -1.50 6.23
CA VAL A 195 1.21 -0.67 5.16
C VAL A 195 2.31 -0.27 4.20
N LEU A 196 2.11 -0.60 2.92
CA LEU A 196 2.96 -0.22 1.81
C LEU A 196 2.25 0.86 0.97
N SER A 197 3.01 1.78 0.40
CA SER A 197 2.51 2.80 -0.52
C SER A 197 3.48 3.04 -1.66
N ASP A 198 3.26 2.36 -2.79
CA ASP A 198 3.91 2.66 -4.08
C ASP A 198 3.05 3.63 -4.94
N MET A 199 2.00 4.24 -4.36
CA MET A 199 1.24 5.33 -4.99
C MET A 199 2.15 6.39 -5.62
N MET A 200 1.75 6.88 -6.79
CA MET A 200 2.43 7.98 -7.46
C MET A 200 1.46 8.76 -8.36
N MET A 201 1.60 10.08 -8.41
CA MET A 201 0.91 10.90 -9.41
C MET A 201 1.60 10.79 -10.77
N ASN A 202 0.89 11.13 -11.84
CA ASN A 202 1.50 11.29 -13.16
C ASN A 202 2.57 12.40 -13.11
N THR A 203 3.81 12.05 -13.45
CA THR A 203 4.94 12.98 -13.44
C THR A 203 4.71 14.12 -14.43
N SER A 204 4.77 15.34 -13.91
CA SER A 204 4.70 16.57 -14.70
C SER A 204 6.03 16.95 -15.35
N GLY A 205 7.14 16.44 -14.81
CA GLY A 205 8.49 16.90 -15.17
C GLY A 205 8.91 18.18 -14.43
N ILE A 206 8.02 18.78 -13.63
CA ILE A 206 8.34 19.91 -12.75
C ILE A 206 8.60 19.34 -11.36
N ALA A 207 9.88 19.24 -10.98
CA ALA A 207 10.31 18.58 -9.75
C ALA A 207 9.58 19.08 -8.49
N PHE A 208 9.31 20.38 -8.37
CA PHE A 208 8.53 20.95 -7.27
C PHE A 208 7.09 20.41 -7.19
N ARG A 209 6.41 20.31 -8.34
CA ARG A 209 5.02 19.83 -8.42
C ARG A 209 4.93 18.33 -8.19
N ASP A 210 5.90 17.59 -8.73
CA ASP A 210 6.00 16.14 -8.57
C ASP A 210 6.35 15.78 -7.11
N HIS A 211 7.19 16.58 -6.44
CA HIS A 211 7.46 16.49 -5.00
C HIS A 211 6.20 16.75 -4.16
N ALA A 212 5.55 17.91 -4.30
CA ALA A 212 4.39 18.29 -3.49
C ALA A 212 3.27 17.24 -3.58
N GLY A 213 2.91 16.83 -4.80
CA GLY A 213 1.90 15.78 -5.01
C GLY A 213 2.33 14.39 -4.51
N SER A 214 3.62 14.08 -4.46
CA SER A 214 4.11 12.86 -3.80
C SER A 214 3.94 12.93 -2.28
N MET A 215 4.13 14.11 -1.68
CA MET A 215 3.98 14.31 -0.25
C MET A 215 2.53 14.20 0.21
N ASP A 216 1.56 14.67 -0.59
CA ASP A 216 0.14 14.57 -0.25
C ASP A 216 -0.36 13.11 -0.24
N LEU A 217 0.08 12.29 -1.21
CA LEU A 217 -0.14 10.84 -1.21
C LEU A 217 0.48 10.17 0.03
N CYS A 218 1.71 10.54 0.38
CA CYS A 218 2.40 10.04 1.57
C CYS A 218 1.72 10.45 2.89
N ARG A 219 1.16 11.66 2.97
CA ARG A 219 0.38 12.14 4.14
C ARG A 219 -0.90 11.35 4.31
N ALA A 220 -1.67 11.15 3.23
CA ALA A 220 -2.88 10.33 3.27
C ALA A 220 -2.56 8.88 3.69
N ALA A 221 -1.51 8.28 3.13
CA ALA A 221 -1.05 6.94 3.50
C ALA A 221 -0.61 6.85 4.97
N LEU A 222 0.08 7.88 5.49
CA LEU A 222 0.49 7.96 6.89
C LEU A 222 -0.69 8.11 7.85
N GLN A 223 -1.66 8.98 7.53
CA GLN A 223 -2.88 9.16 8.33
C GLN A 223 -3.69 7.86 8.42
N PHE A 224 -3.89 7.18 7.29
CA PHE A 224 -4.49 5.85 7.27
C PHE A 224 -3.70 4.83 8.10
N SER A 225 -2.37 4.80 7.95
CA SER A 225 -1.49 3.89 8.69
C SER A 225 -1.60 4.04 10.20
N PHE A 226 -1.73 5.27 10.71
CA PHE A 226 -1.94 5.54 12.14
C PHE A 226 -3.24 4.91 12.69
N ASN A 227 -4.27 4.84 11.85
CA ASN A 227 -5.57 4.27 12.19
C ASN A 227 -5.58 2.73 12.16
N VAL A 228 -4.80 2.09 11.29
CA VAL A 228 -4.85 0.62 11.08
C VAL A 228 -3.67 -0.18 11.65
N LEU A 229 -2.48 0.41 11.79
CA LEU A 229 -1.27 -0.35 12.15
C LEU A 229 -1.24 -0.76 13.62
N LYS A 230 -1.02 -2.05 13.90
CA LYS A 230 -0.69 -2.55 15.24
C LYS A 230 0.54 -1.85 15.83
N ALA A 231 0.69 -1.96 17.15
CA ALA A 231 1.98 -1.64 17.78
C ALA A 231 3.07 -2.55 17.19
N GLY A 232 4.24 -1.98 16.89
CA GLY A 232 5.32 -2.68 16.18
C GLY A 232 5.13 -2.85 14.66
N GLY A 233 3.99 -2.45 14.09
CA GLY A 233 3.73 -2.54 12.66
C GLY A 233 4.56 -1.56 11.81
N HIS A 234 4.77 -1.92 10.55
CA HIS A 234 5.66 -1.20 9.62
C HIS A 234 4.89 -0.32 8.63
N PHE A 235 5.47 0.84 8.31
CA PHE A 235 5.02 1.71 7.22
C PHE A 235 6.16 1.91 6.21
N VAL A 236 5.85 1.74 4.93
CA VAL A 236 6.75 1.99 3.79
C VAL A 236 6.04 2.87 2.78
N CYS A 237 6.67 3.95 2.34
CA CYS A 237 6.16 4.83 1.29
C CYS A 237 7.27 5.27 0.32
N LYS A 238 6.85 5.64 -0.90
CA LYS A 238 7.67 6.21 -1.97
C LYS A 238 7.26 7.66 -2.21
N PHE A 239 8.24 8.56 -2.27
CA PHE A 239 8.05 9.97 -2.65
C PHE A 239 9.26 10.52 -3.39
N TYR A 240 9.06 11.62 -4.12
CA TYR A 240 10.14 12.38 -4.76
C TYR A 240 10.79 13.32 -3.75
N GLN A 241 12.13 13.39 -3.76
CA GLN A 241 12.87 14.31 -2.89
C GLN A 241 12.56 15.79 -3.18
N GLY A 242 12.53 16.59 -2.11
CA GLY A 242 12.34 18.04 -2.20
C GLY A 242 12.34 18.74 -0.83
N PRO A 243 11.89 20.01 -0.76
CA PRO A 243 11.98 20.83 0.45
C PRO A 243 11.25 20.26 1.68
N GLU A 244 10.16 19.51 1.49
CA GLU A 244 9.32 19.02 2.59
C GLU A 244 9.83 17.71 3.20
N ASP A 245 10.86 17.07 2.62
CA ASP A 245 11.45 15.79 3.06
C ASP A 245 11.71 15.76 4.57
N LYS A 246 12.38 16.79 5.09
CA LYS A 246 12.77 16.88 6.50
C LYS A 246 11.58 17.06 7.44
N LEU A 247 10.52 17.72 6.98
CA LEU A 247 9.30 17.91 7.75
C LEU A 247 8.53 16.58 7.85
N PHE A 248 8.39 15.87 6.74
CA PHE A 248 7.75 14.56 6.71
C PHE A 248 8.55 13.51 7.52
N GLU A 249 9.88 13.50 7.40
CA GLU A 249 10.75 12.64 8.23
C GLU A 249 10.60 12.95 9.74
N LYS A 250 10.46 14.23 10.12
CA LYS A 250 10.18 14.64 11.51
C LYS A 250 8.81 14.16 12.00
N GLN A 251 7.77 14.22 11.16
CA GLN A 251 6.43 13.68 11.48
C GLN A 251 6.50 12.16 11.70
N LEU A 252 7.23 11.43 10.85
CA LEU A 252 7.45 10.00 11.01
C LEU A 252 8.23 9.68 12.28
N LYS A 253 9.30 10.42 12.61
CA LYS A 253 10.08 10.23 13.86
C LYS A 253 9.27 10.52 15.14
N ALA A 254 8.17 11.26 15.05
CA ALA A 254 7.25 11.45 16.17
C ALA A 254 6.30 10.25 16.38
N LEU A 255 5.91 9.58 15.29
CA LEU A 255 5.00 8.43 15.30
C LEU A 255 5.73 7.07 15.43
N PHE A 256 7.00 7.02 15.05
CA PHE A 256 7.80 5.81 14.90
C PHE A 256 9.18 5.93 15.62
N GLU A 257 9.51 4.92 16.43
CA GLU A 257 10.80 4.63 17.09
C GLU A 257 11.99 4.67 16.13
N LYS A 258 11.83 4.04 14.96
CA LYS A 258 12.87 3.96 13.92
C LYS A 258 12.34 4.55 12.64
N VAL A 259 13.21 5.26 11.95
CA VAL A 259 12.95 5.95 10.70
C VAL A 259 14.22 5.86 9.86
N HIS A 260 14.13 5.10 8.78
CA HIS A 260 15.21 4.90 7.82
C HIS A 260 14.94 5.66 6.52
N ARG A 261 15.98 5.94 5.72
CA ARG A 261 15.92 6.63 4.43
C ARG A 261 16.71 5.83 3.40
N LEU A 262 16.03 5.02 2.57
CA LEU A 262 16.67 4.11 1.60
C LEU A 262 16.32 4.45 0.15
N LYS A 263 17.34 4.51 -0.72
CA LYS A 263 17.19 4.39 -2.18
C LYS A 263 17.63 2.97 -2.59
N PRO A 264 16.71 2.05 -2.95
CA PRO A 264 17.08 0.70 -3.43
C PRO A 264 18.00 0.75 -4.66
N GLU A 265 18.83 -0.26 -4.88
CA GLU A 265 19.68 -0.39 -6.07
C GLU A 265 18.86 -0.65 -7.33
N SER A 266 17.72 -1.35 -7.22
CA SER A 266 16.73 -1.45 -8.30
C SER A 266 15.95 -0.15 -8.57
N SER A 267 16.30 0.96 -7.91
CA SER A 267 15.87 2.30 -8.31
C SER A 267 16.45 2.69 -9.67
N ARG A 268 15.87 3.72 -10.30
CA ARG A 268 16.52 4.36 -11.44
C ARG A 268 17.41 5.49 -10.94
N SER A 269 18.64 5.51 -11.41
CA SER A 269 19.40 6.74 -11.53
C SER A 269 18.77 7.59 -12.62
N VAL A 270 18.27 8.77 -12.23
CA VAL A 270 17.73 9.81 -13.11
C VAL A 270 18.53 11.09 -12.93
#